data_AF-A0A4Y9F710-F1
#
_entry.id   AF-A0A4Y9F710-F1
#
_cell.length_a   1.000
_cell.length_b   1.000
_cell.length_c   1.000
_cell.angle_alpha   90.00
_cell.angle_beta   90.00
_cell.angle_gamma   90.00
#
_symmetry.space_group_name_H-M   'P 1'
#
loop_
_entity.id
_entity.type
_entity.pdbx_description
1 polymer ?
#
loop_
_entity_poly.entity_id
_entity_poly.type
_entity_poly.pdbx_seq_one_letter_code
_entity_poly.pdbx_strand_id
1 'polypeptide(L)'
;MGKILMDFTPLTYSPDFRRIWLGGFFSTIGFAITSVAIALEIYALTGSAGAVGLVGLVSVVPLVIGGLYGGVIADRYDRRWPP
;
A
#
# COMPACT_ATOMS: atom_id res chain seq x y z
N MET A 1 17.91 29.42 -14.79
CA MET A 1 16.47 29.56 -14.55
C MET A 1 15.81 28.20 -14.77
N GLY A 2 15.34 27.57 -13.68
CA GLY A 2 14.28 26.55 -13.67
C GLY A 2 14.44 25.23 -14.43
N LYS A 3 14.87 24.17 -13.73
CA LYS A 3 14.24 22.85 -13.86
C LYS A 3 13.90 22.34 -12.46
N ILE A 4 12.91 22.99 -11.85
CA ILE A 4 12.22 22.57 -10.62
C ILE A 4 10.90 21.90 -11.07
N LEU A 5 10.97 20.98 -12.03
CA LEU A 5 9.80 20.23 -12.47
C LEU A 5 10.09 18.76 -12.24
N MET A 6 9.14 18.06 -11.59
CA MET A 6 9.14 16.60 -11.49
C MET A 6 9.41 16.01 -12.88
N ASP A 7 10.43 15.16 -12.98
CA ASP A 7 10.76 14.47 -14.22
C ASP A 7 9.75 13.34 -14.47
N PHE A 8 8.82 13.56 -15.41
CA PHE A 8 7.81 12.58 -15.80
C PHE A 8 8.26 11.68 -16.97
N THR A 9 9.49 11.86 -17.48
CA THR A 9 10.08 11.01 -18.53
C THR A 9 9.97 9.50 -18.24
N PRO A 10 10.17 8.99 -17.01
CA PRO A 10 10.04 7.55 -16.75
C PRO A 10 8.62 7.00 -16.95
N LEU A 11 7.56 7.80 -16.76
CA LEU A 11 6.17 7.38 -16.99
C LEU A 11 5.81 7.29 -18.48
N THR A 12 6.52 8.02 -19.33
CA THR A 12 6.25 8.05 -20.77
C THR A 12 7.15 7.10 -21.55
N TYR A 13 8.41 6.94 -21.14
CA TYR A 13 9.40 6.15 -21.86
C TYR A 13 9.30 4.64 -21.61
N SER A 14 9.00 4.20 -20.37
CA SER A 14 8.94 2.78 -20.03
C SER A 14 7.50 2.30 -19.80
N PRO A 15 6.95 1.43 -20.66
CA PRO A 15 5.59 0.90 -20.48
C PRO A 15 5.46 0.01 -19.24
N ASP A 16 6.51 -0.71 -18.85
CA ASP A 16 6.51 -1.57 -17.67
C ASP A 16 6.54 -0.75 -16.38
N PHE A 17 7.33 0.32 -16.34
CA PHE A 17 7.32 1.27 -15.22
C PHE A 17 5.94 1.90 -15.05
N ARG A 18 5.31 2.34 -16.14
CA ARG A 18 3.95 2.91 -16.12
C ARG A 18 2.91 1.93 -15.56
N ARG A 19 3.00 0.64 -15.90
CA ARG A 19 2.09 -0.40 -15.39
C ARG A 19 2.22 -0.59 -13.88
N ILE A 20 3.46 -0.69 -13.38
CA ILE A 20 3.71 -0.82 -11.93
C ILE A 20 3.24 0.44 -11.21
N TRP A 21 3.51 1.61 -11.77
CA TRP A 21 3.12 2.88 -11.16
C TRP A 21 1.60 3.05 -11.10
N LEU A 22 0.89 2.81 -12.21
CA LEU A 22 -0.58 2.88 -12.23
C LEU A 22 -1.21 1.82 -11.32
N GLY A 23 -0.68 0.59 -11.34
CA GLY A 23 -1.11 -0.47 -10.44
C GLY A 23 -0.98 -0.05 -8.98
N GLY A 24 0.21 0.42 -8.58
CA GLY A 24 0.46 0.92 -7.23
C GLY A 24 -0.43 2.11 -6.84
N PHE A 25 -0.67 3.04 -7.77
CA PHE A 25 -1.55 4.18 -7.55
C PHE A 25 -2.99 3.74 -7.23
N PHE A 26 -3.59 2.90 -8.08
CA PHE A 26 -4.94 2.41 -7.86
C PHE A 26 -5.04 1.51 -6.63
N SER A 27 -4.04 0.66 -6.37
CA SER A 27 -3.99 -0.16 -5.16
C SER A 27 -3.97 0.69 -3.89
N THR A 28 -3.21 1.79 -3.88
CA THR A 28 -3.13 2.69 -2.72
C THR A 28 -4.46 3.41 -2.48
N ILE A 29 -5.11 3.87 -3.55
CA ILE A 29 -6.45 4.50 -3.45
C ILE A 29 -7.48 3.49 -2.95
N GLY A 30 -7.51 2.29 -3.52
CA GLY A 30 -8.42 1.22 -3.09
C GLY A 30 -8.22 0.90 -1.61
N PHE A 31 -6.98 0.78 -1.17
CA PHE A 31 -6.66 0.57 0.24
C PHE A 31 -7.18 1.70 1.15
N ALA A 32 -7.04 2.96 0.76
CA ALA A 32 -7.55 4.10 1.54
C ALA A 32 -9.08 4.12 1.61
N ILE A 33 -9.76 3.79 0.52
CA ILE A 33 -11.23 3.69 0.51
C ILE A 33 -11.68 2.54 1.42
N THR A 34 -11.06 1.37 1.28
CA THR A 34 -11.39 0.19 2.09
C THR A 34 -11.14 0.43 3.58
N SER A 35 -10.05 1.11 3.95
CA SER A 35 -9.76 1.39 5.36
C SER A 35 -10.81 2.29 6.01
N VAL A 36 -11.24 3.35 5.31
CA VAL A 36 -12.33 4.22 5.76
C VAL A 36 -13.66 3.46 5.80
N ALA A 37 -13.97 2.66 4.78
CA ALA A 37 -15.19 1.88 4.71
C ALA A 37 -15.29 0.89 5.88
N ILE A 38 -14.21 0.18 6.21
CA ILE A 38 -14.17 -0.75 7.36
C ILE A 38 -14.43 0.00 8.67
N ALA A 39 -13.81 1.17 8.86
CA ALA A 39 -14.01 1.95 10.08
C ALA A 39 -15.47 2.41 10.24
N LEU A 40 -16.08 2.89 9.15
CA LEU A 40 -17.49 3.28 9.13
C LEU A 40 -18.43 2.09 9.36
N GLU A 41 -18.15 0.95 8.74
CA GLU A 41 -18.94 -0.27 8.88
C GLU A 41 -18.93 -0.78 10.32
N ILE A 42 -17.76 -0.85 10.96
CA ILE A 42 -17.64 -1.25 12.36
C ILE A 42 -18.44 -0.30 13.25
N TYR A 43 -18.34 1.01 13.00
CA TYR A 43 -19.12 1.99 13.75
C TYR A 43 -20.62 1.83 13.53
N ALA A 44 -21.07 1.58 12.29
CA ALA A 44 -22.46 1.36 11.96
C ALA A 44 -23.03 0.11 12.67
N LEU A 45 -22.24 -0.96 12.77
CA LEU A 45 -22.64 -2.21 13.42
C LEU A 45 -22.62 -2.13 14.95
N THR A 46 -21.65 -1.41 15.54
CA THR A 46 -21.42 -1.41 17.00
C THR A 46 -21.87 -0.15 17.72
N GLY A 47 -22.02 0.97 17.01
CA GLY A 47 -22.28 2.30 17.57
C GLY A 47 -21.12 2.85 18.43
N SER A 48 -19.95 2.21 18.46
CA SER A 48 -18.87 2.52 19.38
C SER A 48 -17.58 2.93 18.67
N ALA A 49 -17.12 4.16 18.93
CA ALA A 49 -15.82 4.63 18.44
C ALA A 49 -14.64 3.85 19.07
N GLY A 50 -14.82 3.33 20.29
CA GLY A 50 -13.82 2.49 20.95
C GLY A 50 -13.62 1.15 20.23
N ALA A 51 -14.68 0.56 19.68
CA ALA A 51 -14.60 -0.68 18.93
C ALA A 51 -13.82 -0.49 17.61
N VAL A 52 -14.03 0.64 16.91
CA VAL A 52 -13.25 0.99 15.70
C VAL A 52 -11.77 1.10 16.03
N GLY A 53 -11.42 1.80 17.11
CA GLY A 53 -10.03 1.93 17.56
C GLY A 53 -9.40 0.59 17.92
N LEU A 54 -10.12 -0.29 18.62
CA LEU A 54 -9.63 -1.61 19.00
C LEU A 54 -9.35 -2.49 17.78
N VAL A 55 -10.25 -2.51 16.79
CA VAL A 55 -10.02 -3.27 15.55
C VAL A 55 -8.82 -2.71 14.79
N GLY A 56 -8.67 -1.37 14.75
CA GLY A 56 -7.49 -0.71 14.20
C GLY A 56 -6.19 -1.16 14.88
N LEU A 57 -6.17 -1.27 16.21
CA LEU A 57 -5.00 -1.77 16.95
C LEU A 57 -4.69 -3.24 16.62
N VAL A 58 -5.72 -4.09 16.56
CA VAL A 58 -5.56 -5.52 16.21
C VAL A 58 -5.03 -5.68 14.77
N SER A 59 -5.37 -4.77 13.85
CA SER A 59 -4.89 -4.80 12.46
C SER A 59 -3.38 -4.64 12.33
N VAL A 60 -2.68 -4.16 13.37
CA VAL A 60 -1.21 -4.08 13.39
C VAL A 60 -0.57 -5.47 13.41
N VAL A 61 -1.23 -6.46 14.03
CA VAL A 61 -0.69 -7.83 14.13
C VAL A 61 -0.40 -8.44 12.76
N PRO A 62 -1.37 -8.51 11.81
CA PRO A 62 -1.08 -9.03 10.48
C PRO A 62 -0.10 -8.17 9.69
N LEU A 63 -0.04 -6.84 9.92
CA LEU A 63 0.97 -5.98 9.29
C LEU A 63 2.38 -6.33 9.76
N VAL A 64 2.57 -6.56 11.06
CA VAL A 64 3.88 -6.96 11.63
C VAL A 64 4.27 -8.34 11.11
N ILE A 65 3.36 -9.31 11.18
CA ILE A 65 3.65 -10.69 10.74
C ILE A 65 3.94 -10.71 9.23
N GLY A 66 3.09 -10.05 8.43
CA GLY A 66 3.24 -9.95 6.98
C GLY A 66 4.49 -9.19 6.57
N GLY A 67 4.84 -8.11 7.26
CA GLY A 67 6.06 -7.34 7.01
C GLY A 67 7.33 -8.13 7.31
N LEU A 68 7.38 -8.82 8.46
CA LEU A 68 8.52 -9.66 8.83
C LEU A 68 8.68 -10.85 7.88
N TYR A 69 7.59 -11.59 7.62
CA TYR A 69 7.65 -12.76 6.74
C TYR A 69 7.88 -12.37 5.28
N GLY A 70 7.20 -11.33 4.81
CA GLY A 70 7.34 -10.78 3.47
C GLY A 70 8.75 -10.24 3.21
N GLY A 71 9.36 -9.55 4.19
CA GLY A 71 10.74 -9.08 4.11
C GLY A 71 11.73 -10.25 3.98
N VAL A 72 11.58 -11.28 4.81
CA VAL A 72 12.42 -12.49 4.74
C VAL A 72 12.29 -13.20 3.38
N ILE A 73 11.09 -13.22 2.78
CA ILE A 73 10.90 -13.75 1.43
C ILE A 73 11.56 -12.83 0.39
N ALA A 74 11.31 -11.52 0.45
CA ALA A 74 11.87 -10.55 -0.49
C ALA A 74 13.40 -10.62 -0.52
N ASP A 75 14.04 -10.68 0.65
CA ASP A 75 15.50 -10.74 0.77
C ASP A 75 16.11 -12.05 0.24
N ARG A 76 15.33 -13.16 0.25
CA ARG A 76 15.79 -14.47 -0.26
C ARG A 76 15.58 -14.64 -1.75
N TYR A 77 14.52 -14.04 -2.29
CA TYR A 77 14.17 -14.14 -3.71
C TYR A 77 14.72 -12.99 -4.55
N ASP A 78 15.29 -11.95 -3.94
CA ASP A 78 16.08 -10.93 -4.64
C ASP A 78 17.46 -11.47 -5.07
N ARG A 79 17.43 -12.43 -5.99
CA ARG A 79 18.60 -12.85 -6.77
C ARG A 79 18.48 -12.23 -8.15
N ARG A 80 19.03 -11.01 -8.24
CA ARG A 80 19.50 -10.28 -9.44
C ARG A 80 19.19 -10.95 -10.78
N TRP A 81 18.35 -10.29 -11.57
CA TRP A 81 18.12 -10.54 -12.98
C TRP A 81 19.46 -10.79 -13.70
N PRO A 82 19.67 -11.93 -14.38
CA PRO A 82 20.89 -12.14 -15.16
C PRO A 82 20.90 -11.21 -16.40
N PRO A 83 22.08 -10.83 -16.90
CA PRO A 83 22.23 -9.91 -18.03
C PRO A 83 21.56 -10.41 -19.31
#